data_AF-A0A644VHL5-F1
#
_entry.id   AF-A0A644VHL5-F1
#
_cell.length_a   1.000
_cell.length_b   1.000
_cell.length_c   1.000
_cell.angle_alpha   90.00
_cell.angle_beta   90.00
_cell.angle_gamma   90.00
#
_symmetry.space_group_name_H-M   'P 1'
#
loop_
_entity.id
_entity.type
_entity.pdbx_description
1 polymer ?
#
loop_
_entity_poly.entity_id
_entity_poly.type
_entity_poly.pdbx_seq_one_letter_code
_entity_poly.pdbx_strand_id
1 'polypeptide(L)'
;MKKLFLILVVSLSILQLKSQIHFGDDAATVEAILKFGRKYPHLSYANGKIEYIYHCEKGRYAHDFKKYINYCDYYIMDANERYVCYLRQFENISIEELESLYNEFYVERKFGNYYFNKDFDIYYELYLADNNLATTRSKKVVLSNFNSKIRSWIEKKQEEVFIEKQKQLELEQENERKIKAKEDSIKSAIFDLKINSYPTYRRFTENLSLKIKNELSNNDLFAFQIISKSKLKKNRFTSEYNLQYGYIKDEKSEDFEYFESIVFIRGNDEEIQSLKNVNLPPIYINKIEAHTEAKFENIKIDFVRGITKVKIRNGEIVYRKGIPDEDIKEVLSKQLKEKENGLYFVRYEVSDILGVRDVNIISEEIENRTIKFLVGLGIVALLLAI
;
A
#
# COMPACT_ATOMS: atom_id res chain seq x y z
N MET A 1 15.91 4.54 -7.79
CA MET A 1 15.25 3.27 -7.38
C MET A 1 16.14 2.00 -7.47
N LYS A 2 17.13 1.91 -8.37
CA LYS A 2 18.01 0.71 -8.50
C LYS A 2 18.87 0.35 -7.27
N LYS A 3 19.21 1.32 -6.40
CA LYS A 3 20.01 1.07 -5.17
C LYS A 3 19.21 0.48 -4.00
N LEU A 4 17.90 0.77 -3.90
CA LEU A 4 17.06 0.19 -2.85
C LEU A 4 16.72 -1.28 -3.14
N PHE A 5 16.53 -1.63 -4.41
CA PHE A 5 16.25 -3.00 -4.84
C PHE A 5 17.45 -3.94 -4.63
N LEU A 6 18.67 -3.44 -4.83
CA LEU A 6 19.89 -4.19 -4.55
C LEU A 6 20.06 -4.46 -3.04
N ILE A 7 19.72 -3.49 -2.19
CA ILE A 7 19.76 -3.65 -0.74
C ILE A 7 18.68 -4.62 -0.28
N LEU A 8 17.49 -4.63 -0.89
CA LEU A 8 16.42 -5.57 -0.54
C LEU A 8 16.70 -7.00 -1.01
N VAL A 9 17.30 -7.18 -2.19
CA VAL A 9 17.71 -8.51 -2.70
C VAL A 9 18.91 -9.04 -1.92
N VAL A 10 19.87 -8.19 -1.54
CA VAL A 10 21.00 -8.57 -0.67
C VAL A 10 20.55 -8.83 0.77
N SER A 11 19.58 -8.07 1.31
CA SER A 11 19.02 -8.37 2.64
C SER A 11 18.08 -9.57 2.65
N LEU A 12 17.38 -9.89 1.55
CA LEU A 12 16.66 -11.17 1.42
C LEU A 12 17.62 -12.37 1.29
N SER A 13 18.76 -12.22 0.60
CA SER A 13 19.77 -13.29 0.53
C SER A 13 20.58 -13.43 1.83
N ILE A 14 20.74 -12.35 2.60
CA ILE A 14 21.29 -12.39 3.98
C ILE A 14 20.25 -12.92 4.99
N LEU A 15 18.94 -12.69 4.79
CA LEU A 15 17.89 -13.37 5.58
C LEU A 15 17.67 -14.83 5.16
N GLN A 16 18.06 -15.21 3.94
CA GLN A 16 18.08 -16.60 3.47
C GLN A 16 19.38 -17.35 3.78
N LEU A 17 20.41 -16.68 4.30
CA LEU A 17 21.42 -17.31 5.17
C LEU A 17 20.73 -17.72 6.48
N LYS A 18 19.82 -18.70 6.38
CA LYS A 18 19.44 -19.51 7.51
C LYS A 18 20.75 -20.03 8.09
N SER A 19 20.97 -19.74 9.36
CA SER A 19 22.02 -20.24 10.23
C SER A 19 21.94 -21.78 10.36
N GLN A 20 22.23 -22.49 9.27
CA GLN A 20 22.19 -23.94 9.20
C GLN A 20 23.63 -24.46 9.21
N ILE A 21 23.90 -25.34 10.17
CA ILE A 21 25.13 -26.11 10.24
C ILE A 21 24.99 -27.28 9.26
N HIS A 22 25.91 -27.40 8.32
CA HIS A 22 25.90 -28.44 7.29
C HIS A 22 27.02 -29.45 7.52
N PHE A 23 26.72 -30.74 7.32
CA PHE A 23 27.76 -31.78 7.35
C PHE A 23 28.89 -31.44 6.37
N GLY A 24 30.12 -31.39 6.88
CA GLY A 24 31.32 -30.97 6.17
C GLY A 24 31.86 -29.60 6.56
N ASP A 25 31.05 -28.76 7.23
CA ASP A 25 31.49 -27.46 7.76
C ASP A 25 32.65 -27.65 8.75
N ASP A 26 33.61 -26.72 8.72
CA ASP A 26 34.71 -26.71 9.68
C ASP A 26 34.24 -26.32 11.08
N ALA A 27 34.99 -26.75 12.10
CA ALA A 27 34.63 -26.53 13.50
C ALA A 27 34.44 -25.05 13.87
N ALA A 28 35.19 -24.12 13.27
CA ALA A 28 35.06 -22.69 13.54
C ALA A 28 33.74 -22.13 12.98
N THR A 29 33.34 -22.57 11.79
CA THR A 29 32.04 -22.24 11.19
C THR A 29 30.89 -22.76 12.07
N VAL A 30 30.96 -24.00 12.53
CA VAL A 30 29.95 -24.58 13.43
C VAL A 30 29.86 -23.81 14.76
N GLU A 31 31.00 -23.51 15.38
CA GLU A 31 31.07 -22.75 16.63
C GLU A 31 30.47 -21.34 16.47
N ALA A 32 30.80 -20.64 15.39
CA ALA A 32 30.31 -19.30 15.10
C ALA A 32 28.78 -19.28 14.93
N ILE A 33 28.22 -20.25 14.19
CA ILE A 33 26.77 -20.36 13.99
C ILE A 33 26.05 -20.60 15.33
N LEU A 34 26.59 -21.48 16.19
CA LEU A 34 26.00 -21.74 17.51
C LEU A 34 26.01 -20.51 18.42
N LYS A 35 27.14 -19.77 18.46
CA LYS A 35 27.25 -18.52 19.23
C LYS A 35 26.29 -17.44 18.73
N PHE A 36 26.12 -17.31 17.41
CA PHE A 36 25.18 -16.36 16.82
C PHE A 36 23.72 -16.69 17.19
N GLY A 37 23.38 -17.97 17.29
CA GLY A 37 22.10 -18.45 17.79
C GLY A 37 21.89 -18.27 19.30
N ARG A 38 22.78 -17.56 20.00
CA ARG A 38 22.80 -17.40 21.47
C ARG A 38 22.85 -18.73 22.24
N LYS A 39 23.34 -19.79 21.60
CA LYS A 39 23.76 -21.00 22.31
C LYS A 39 25.18 -20.74 22.81
N TYR A 40 25.50 -21.13 24.04
CA TYR A 40 26.85 -21.04 24.57
C TYR A 40 27.50 -22.42 24.41
N PRO A 41 28.15 -22.71 23.27
CA PRO A 41 28.74 -24.01 23.04
C PRO A 41 29.97 -24.23 23.93
N HIS A 42 30.16 -25.47 24.33
CA HIS A 42 31.36 -25.98 24.96
C HIS A 42 32.17 -26.78 23.93
N LEU A 43 33.50 -26.69 24.02
CA LEU A 43 34.44 -27.34 23.11
C LEU A 43 35.17 -28.47 23.83
N SER A 44 35.26 -29.63 23.20
CA SER A 44 36.13 -30.72 23.63
C SER A 44 37.26 -30.93 22.63
N TYR A 45 38.44 -31.27 23.14
CA TYR A 45 39.65 -31.42 22.35
C TYR A 45 40.27 -32.80 22.54
N ALA A 46 40.74 -33.38 21.43
CA ALA A 46 41.56 -34.58 21.42
C ALA A 46 42.79 -34.34 20.52
N ASN A 47 43.99 -34.62 21.03
CA ASN A 47 45.26 -34.39 20.31
C ASN A 47 45.41 -32.98 19.72
N GLY A 48 44.91 -31.96 20.42
CA GLY A 48 45.00 -30.56 19.99
C GLY A 48 44.01 -30.15 18.90
N LYS A 49 43.05 -31.01 18.53
CA LYS A 49 41.97 -30.71 17.57
C LYS A 49 40.61 -30.75 18.25
N ILE A 50 39.64 -29.98 17.74
CA ILE A 50 38.27 -30.03 18.24
C ILE A 50 37.66 -31.39 17.86
N GLU A 51 37.26 -32.16 18.87
CA GLU A 51 36.64 -33.47 18.68
C GLU A 51 35.11 -33.36 18.62
N TYR A 52 34.53 -32.54 19.50
CA TYR A 52 33.12 -32.21 19.46
C TYR A 52 32.81 -30.86 20.08
N ILE A 53 31.76 -30.23 19.57
CA ILE A 53 31.16 -29.02 20.11
C ILE A 53 29.81 -29.42 20.71
N TYR A 54 29.51 -29.05 21.95
CA TYR A 54 28.26 -29.45 22.60
C TYR A 54 27.57 -28.33 23.34
N HIS A 55 26.27 -28.50 23.54
CA HIS A 55 25.41 -27.53 24.20
C HIS A 55 24.20 -28.24 24.81
N CYS A 56 23.86 -27.90 26.06
CA CYS A 56 22.77 -28.54 26.79
C CYS A 56 21.64 -27.55 27.08
N GLU A 57 20.40 -28.00 26.94
CA GLU A 57 19.20 -27.25 27.26
C GLU A 57 18.31 -28.03 28.21
N LYS A 58 17.69 -27.32 29.17
CA LYS A 58 16.75 -27.87 30.12
C LYS A 58 15.40 -27.18 29.98
N GLY A 59 14.32 -27.95 30.09
CA GLY A 59 12.95 -27.46 30.07
C GLY A 59 12.53 -26.84 28.73
N ARG A 60 13.08 -27.31 27.61
CA ARG A 60 12.67 -26.81 26.28
C ARG A 60 11.43 -27.55 25.80
N TYR A 61 10.40 -26.83 25.39
CA TYR A 61 9.25 -27.44 24.74
C TYR A 61 9.62 -27.91 23.33
N ALA A 62 9.58 -29.23 23.09
CA ALA A 62 9.74 -29.81 21.78
C ALA A 62 8.37 -29.98 21.12
N HIS A 63 8.06 -29.15 20.13
CA HIS A 63 6.76 -29.18 19.44
C HIS A 63 6.47 -30.53 18.79
N ASP A 64 7.48 -31.15 18.19
CA ASP A 64 7.34 -32.47 17.58
C ASP A 64 6.95 -33.50 18.64
N PHE A 65 7.58 -33.49 19.81
CA PHE A 65 7.28 -34.46 20.88
C PHE A 65 6.11 -34.03 21.79
N LYS A 66 5.56 -32.83 21.58
CA LYS A 66 4.52 -32.19 22.42
C LYS A 66 4.81 -32.21 23.92
N LYS A 67 6.08 -32.22 24.32
CA LYS A 67 6.53 -32.29 25.73
C LYS A 67 7.76 -31.42 25.99
N TYR A 68 8.02 -31.16 27.27
CA TYR A 68 9.26 -30.52 27.71
C TYR A 68 10.40 -31.55 27.78
N ILE A 69 11.53 -31.20 27.18
CA ILE A 69 12.71 -32.06 27.05
C ILE A 69 13.95 -31.39 27.63
N ASN A 70 14.82 -32.23 28.17
CA ASN A 70 16.17 -31.90 28.60
C ASN A 70 17.13 -32.69 27.72
N TYR A 71 18.07 -32.02 27.08
CA TYR A 71 18.97 -32.68 26.15
C TYR A 71 20.32 -31.98 26.01
N CYS A 72 21.31 -32.72 25.56
CA CYS A 72 22.59 -32.19 25.10
C CYS A 72 22.77 -32.52 23.62
N ASP A 73 23.01 -31.48 22.81
CA ASP A 73 23.41 -31.57 21.42
C ASP A 73 24.93 -31.68 21.32
N TYR A 74 25.43 -32.59 20.48
CA TYR A 74 26.84 -32.75 20.17
C TYR A 74 27.05 -32.73 18.65
N TYR A 75 27.97 -31.88 18.21
CA TYR A 75 28.45 -31.79 16.83
C TYR A 75 29.84 -32.40 16.78
N ILE A 76 29.93 -33.63 16.26
CA ILE A 76 31.16 -34.42 16.22
C ILE A 76 31.95 -34.08 14.97
N MET A 77 33.25 -33.86 15.16
CA MET A 77 34.21 -33.52 14.12
C MET A 77 35.05 -34.74 13.73
N ASP A 78 35.49 -34.79 12.46
CA ASP A 78 36.49 -35.75 12.00
C ASP A 78 37.92 -35.30 12.31
N ALA A 79 38.92 -36.10 11.91
CA ALA A 79 40.33 -35.76 12.10
C ALA A 79 40.80 -34.49 11.35
N ASN A 80 39.98 -33.97 10.42
CA ASN A 80 40.21 -32.72 9.69
C ASN A 80 39.33 -31.58 10.22
N GLU A 81 38.75 -31.73 11.42
CA GLU A 81 37.86 -30.76 12.06
C GLU A 81 36.61 -30.42 11.25
N ARG A 82 36.13 -31.38 10.45
CA ARG A 82 34.87 -31.26 9.70
C ARG A 82 33.74 -31.93 10.44
N TYR A 83 32.59 -31.28 10.49
CA TYR A 83 31.39 -31.80 11.13
C TYR A 83 30.83 -32.99 10.35
N VAL A 84 30.76 -34.17 10.97
CA VAL A 84 30.39 -35.44 10.31
C VAL A 84 29.22 -36.17 10.96
N CYS A 85 28.90 -35.85 12.22
CA CYS A 85 27.90 -36.58 12.97
C CYS A 85 27.29 -35.68 14.03
N TYR A 86 25.96 -35.71 14.17
CA TYR A 86 25.25 -35.00 15.22
C TYR A 86 24.58 -35.97 16.17
N LEU A 87 24.78 -35.75 17.47
CA LEU A 87 24.15 -36.54 18.52
C LEU A 87 23.24 -35.64 19.35
N ARG A 88 22.10 -36.16 19.76
CA ARG A 88 21.29 -35.56 20.81
C ARG A 88 21.02 -36.62 21.88
N GLN A 89 21.47 -36.36 23.10
CA GLN A 89 21.24 -37.21 24.25
C GLN A 89 20.12 -36.61 25.11
N PHE A 90 19.13 -37.40 25.48
CA PHE A 90 17.98 -36.95 26.26
C PHE A 90 18.12 -37.37 27.71
N GLU A 91 17.96 -36.42 28.65
CA GLU A 91 18.03 -36.70 30.09
C GLU A 91 16.70 -37.25 30.64
N ASN A 92 15.57 -36.92 29.99
CA ASN A 92 14.22 -37.18 30.50
C ASN A 92 13.30 -37.90 29.49
N ILE A 93 13.89 -38.61 28.53
CA ILE A 93 13.18 -39.46 27.56
C ILE A 93 13.85 -40.82 27.58
N SER A 94 13.08 -41.91 27.75
CA SER A 94 13.61 -43.27 27.65
C SER A 94 13.82 -43.66 26.19
N ILE A 95 14.59 -44.73 25.93
CA ILE A 95 14.80 -45.18 24.56
C ILE A 95 13.50 -45.70 23.92
N GLU A 96 12.63 -46.36 24.70
CA GLU A 96 11.33 -46.86 24.24
C GLU A 96 10.39 -45.70 23.88
N GLU A 97 10.38 -44.63 24.69
CA GLU A 97 9.60 -43.43 24.40
C GLU A 97 10.13 -42.74 23.13
N LEU A 98 11.44 -42.63 22.98
CA LEU A 98 12.08 -42.02 21.82
C LEU A 98 11.79 -42.80 20.53
N GLU A 99 11.85 -44.13 20.58
CA GLU A 99 11.46 -45.00 19.46
C GLU A 99 9.99 -44.85 19.09
N SER A 100 9.10 -44.79 20.09
CA SER A 100 7.67 -44.58 19.88
C SER A 100 7.41 -43.26 19.13
N LEU A 101 8.02 -42.16 19.58
CA LEU A 101 7.92 -40.85 18.94
C LEU A 101 8.43 -40.87 17.50
N TYR A 102 9.63 -41.41 17.26
CA TYR A 102 10.18 -41.48 15.91
C TYR A 102 9.34 -42.37 14.99
N ASN A 103 8.80 -43.47 15.50
CA ASN A 103 7.89 -44.32 14.73
C ASN A 103 6.64 -43.57 14.28
N GLU A 104 6.07 -42.70 15.12
CA GLU A 104 4.92 -41.86 14.77
C GLU A 104 5.25 -40.84 13.67
N PHE A 105 6.35 -40.09 13.79
CA PHE A 105 6.68 -38.98 12.89
C PHE A 105 7.35 -39.40 11.57
N TYR A 106 7.89 -40.60 11.51
CA TYR A 106 8.70 -41.07 10.39
C TYR A 106 8.19 -42.37 9.77
N VAL A 107 6.91 -42.76 9.99
CA VAL A 107 6.31 -43.99 9.43
C VAL A 107 6.68 -44.20 7.96
N GLU A 108 6.46 -43.19 7.12
CA GLU A 108 6.69 -43.26 5.67
C GLU A 108 8.16 -43.09 5.25
N ARG A 109 9.01 -42.72 6.21
CA ARG A 109 10.43 -42.40 6.05
C ARG A 109 11.30 -43.30 6.94
N LYS A 110 10.80 -44.48 7.28
CA LYS A 110 11.51 -45.49 8.07
C LYS A 110 11.80 -46.73 7.23
N PHE A 111 13.01 -47.26 7.34
CA PHE A 111 13.35 -48.57 6.81
C PHE A 111 14.20 -49.36 7.81
N GLY A 112 13.68 -50.46 8.33
CA GLY A 112 14.33 -51.21 9.40
C GLY A 112 14.51 -50.31 10.63
N ASN A 113 15.74 -50.15 11.11
CA ASN A 113 16.07 -49.30 12.27
C ASN A 113 16.57 -47.90 11.87
N TYR A 114 16.43 -47.52 10.60
CA TYR A 114 16.85 -46.21 10.10
C TYR A 114 15.64 -45.32 9.84
N TYR A 115 15.70 -44.10 10.36
CA TYR A 115 14.72 -43.05 10.11
C TYR A 115 15.36 -42.00 9.20
N PHE A 116 14.65 -41.47 8.22
CA PHE A 116 15.21 -40.55 7.22
C PHE A 116 14.52 -39.19 7.28
N ASN A 117 15.27 -38.11 7.05
CA ASN A 117 14.68 -36.80 6.87
C ASN A 117 13.84 -36.75 5.57
N LYS A 118 13.16 -35.61 5.32
CA LYS A 118 12.28 -35.48 4.15
C LYS A 118 13.00 -35.66 2.80
N ASP A 119 14.28 -35.28 2.76
CA ASP A 119 15.11 -35.34 1.56
C ASP A 119 15.86 -36.66 1.39
N PHE A 120 15.76 -37.57 2.38
CA PHE A 120 16.47 -38.85 2.42
C PHE A 120 18.00 -38.71 2.26
N ASP A 121 18.57 -37.57 2.61
CA ASP A 121 20.01 -37.30 2.59
C ASP A 121 20.64 -37.33 4.00
N ILE A 122 19.80 -37.38 5.04
CA ILE A 122 20.18 -37.58 6.44
C ILE A 122 19.36 -38.72 7.02
N TYR A 123 20.02 -39.58 7.79
CA TYR A 123 19.36 -40.63 8.53
C TYR A 123 19.66 -40.54 10.04
N TYR A 124 18.76 -41.10 10.85
CA TYR A 124 18.82 -41.11 12.31
C TYR A 124 18.89 -42.55 12.80
N GLU A 125 19.83 -42.81 13.70
CA GLU A 125 19.95 -44.04 14.51
C GLU A 125 19.52 -43.72 15.95
N LEU A 126 18.71 -44.58 16.55
CA LEU A 126 18.30 -44.49 17.95
C LEU A 126 19.01 -45.57 18.75
N TYR A 127 19.62 -45.22 19.87
CA TYR A 127 20.27 -46.19 20.76
C TYR A 127 20.42 -45.65 22.19
N LEU A 128 20.71 -46.55 23.13
CA LEU A 128 21.11 -46.20 24.48
C LEU A 128 22.64 -46.02 24.52
N ALA A 129 23.11 -44.81 24.84
CA ALA A 129 24.55 -44.55 24.96
C ALA A 129 25.14 -45.14 26.25
N ASP A 130 26.47 -45.21 26.35
CA ASP A 130 27.18 -45.81 27.51
C ASP A 130 26.84 -45.13 28.85
N ASN A 131 26.38 -43.88 28.81
CA ASN A 131 25.89 -43.14 29.97
C ASN A 131 24.41 -43.43 30.31
N ASN A 132 23.81 -44.47 29.72
CA ASN A 132 22.40 -44.85 29.84
C ASN A 132 21.40 -43.76 29.42
N LEU A 133 21.81 -42.81 28.58
CA LEU A 133 20.90 -41.81 28.01
C LEU A 133 20.42 -42.23 26.62
N ALA A 134 19.12 -42.08 26.38
CA ALA A 134 18.54 -42.28 25.05
C ALA A 134 19.15 -41.26 24.09
N THR A 135 19.62 -41.73 22.94
CA THR A 135 20.42 -40.92 22.02
C THR A 135 19.91 -41.06 20.59
N THR A 136 19.73 -39.92 19.90
CA THR A 136 19.60 -39.89 18.44
C THR A 136 20.93 -39.51 17.82
N ARG A 137 21.34 -40.26 16.80
CA ARG A 137 22.52 -39.95 15.99
C ARG A 137 22.11 -39.69 14.55
N SER A 138 22.36 -38.48 14.08
CA SER A 138 22.13 -38.05 12.71
C SER A 138 23.42 -38.13 11.89
N LYS A 139 23.33 -38.72 10.71
CA LYS A 139 24.43 -38.84 9.77
C LYS A 139 23.96 -38.57 8.35
N LYS A 140 24.86 -38.03 7.53
CA LYS A 140 24.64 -37.95 6.09
C LYS A 140 24.52 -39.37 5.52
N VAL A 141 23.56 -39.56 4.62
CA VAL A 141 23.38 -40.80 3.88
C VAL A 141 24.55 -40.98 2.92
N VAL A 142 25.25 -42.09 3.08
CA VAL A 142 26.28 -42.56 2.13
C VAL A 142 25.85 -43.94 1.67
N LEU A 143 25.41 -44.05 0.41
CA LEU A 143 24.76 -45.26 -0.13
C LEU A 143 25.60 -46.54 0.01
N SER A 144 26.93 -46.41 0.00
CA SER A 144 27.86 -47.53 0.20
C SER A 144 27.74 -48.18 1.59
N ASN A 145 27.25 -47.44 2.59
CA ASN A 145 27.12 -47.93 3.97
C ASN A 145 25.87 -48.81 4.18
N PHE A 146 25.00 -48.89 3.17
CA PHE A 146 23.75 -49.64 3.22
C PHE A 146 23.78 -50.86 2.31
N ASN A 147 23.07 -51.91 2.72
CA ASN A 147 22.85 -53.09 1.89
C ASN A 147 22.01 -52.73 0.64
N SER A 148 22.01 -53.62 -0.36
CA SER A 148 21.35 -53.38 -1.65
C SER A 148 19.87 -53.02 -1.52
N LYS A 149 19.14 -53.68 -0.61
CA LYS A 149 17.71 -53.45 -0.40
C LYS A 149 17.42 -52.05 0.11
N ILE A 150 18.17 -51.58 1.12
CA ILE A 150 18.02 -50.24 1.68
C ILE A 150 18.46 -49.18 0.66
N ARG A 151 19.58 -49.44 -0.04
CA ARG A 151 20.10 -48.53 -1.07
C ARG A 151 19.06 -48.22 -2.14
N SER A 152 18.47 -49.25 -2.75
CA SER A 152 17.46 -49.06 -3.79
C SER A 152 16.20 -48.35 -3.29
N TRP A 153 15.84 -48.54 -2.02
CA TRP A 153 14.71 -47.82 -1.41
C TRP A 153 15.02 -46.33 -1.21
N ILE A 154 16.21 -45.99 -0.72
CA ILE A 154 16.67 -44.60 -0.58
C ILE A 154 16.72 -43.91 -1.94
N GLU A 155 17.34 -44.54 -2.94
CA GLU A 155 17.45 -43.98 -4.30
C GLU A 155 16.07 -43.68 -4.89
N LYS A 156 15.13 -44.61 -4.77
CA LYS A 156 13.75 -44.40 -5.21
C LYS A 156 13.10 -43.21 -4.50
N LYS A 157 13.31 -43.09 -3.19
CA LYS A 157 12.73 -41.99 -2.40
C LYS A 157 13.37 -40.63 -2.71
N GLN A 158 14.69 -40.59 -2.93
CA GLN A 158 15.38 -39.38 -3.37
C GLN A 158 14.89 -38.92 -4.75
N GLU A 159 14.64 -39.85 -5.67
CA GLU A 159 14.07 -39.54 -6.99
C GLU A 159 12.63 -39.00 -6.88
N GLU A 160 11.77 -39.63 -6.06
CA GLU A 160 10.41 -39.14 -5.79
C GLU A 160 10.42 -37.69 -5.27
N VAL A 161 11.30 -37.38 -4.31
CA VAL A 161 11.47 -36.03 -3.76
C VAL A 161 12.01 -35.05 -4.80
N PHE A 162 12.96 -35.48 -5.65
CA PHE A 162 13.51 -34.64 -6.71
C PHE A 162 12.43 -34.24 -7.73
N ILE A 163 11.62 -35.20 -8.18
CA ILE A 163 10.50 -34.97 -9.12
C ILE A 163 9.47 -34.01 -8.51
N GLU A 164 9.12 -34.18 -7.23
CA GLU A 164 8.17 -33.30 -6.55
C GLU A 164 8.69 -31.87 -6.42
N LYS A 165 9.97 -31.70 -6.06
CA LYS A 165 10.62 -30.38 -6.01
C LYS A 165 10.64 -29.68 -7.36
N GLN A 166 10.89 -30.41 -8.46
CA GLN A 166 10.85 -29.85 -9.81
C GLN A 166 9.44 -29.36 -10.17
N LYS A 167 8.40 -30.16 -9.88
CA LYS A 167 7.00 -29.76 -10.13
C LYS A 167 6.59 -28.52 -9.35
N GLN A 168 7.02 -28.42 -8.09
CA GLN A 168 6.74 -27.24 -7.26
C GLN A 168 7.43 -25.99 -7.84
N LEU A 169 8.68 -26.12 -8.26
CA LEU A 169 9.43 -25.02 -8.87
C LEU A 169 8.79 -24.55 -10.19
N GLU A 170 8.34 -25.46 -11.05
CA GLU A 170 7.64 -25.13 -12.29
C GLU A 170 6.33 -24.38 -12.02
N LEU A 171 5.56 -24.83 -11.03
CA LEU A 171 4.31 -24.17 -10.63
C LEU A 171 4.54 -22.77 -10.06
N GLU A 172 5.58 -22.58 -9.25
CA GLU A 172 6.00 -21.28 -8.73
C GLU A 172 6.37 -20.33 -9.88
N GLN A 173 7.19 -20.79 -10.82
CA GLN A 173 7.58 -19.99 -12.00
C GLN A 173 6.39 -19.64 -12.90
N GLU A 174 5.43 -20.54 -13.09
CA GLU A 174 4.22 -20.25 -13.87
C GLU A 174 3.37 -19.18 -13.19
N ASN A 175 3.21 -19.25 -11.88
CA ASN A 175 2.47 -18.26 -11.10
C ASN A 175 3.15 -16.88 -11.16
N GLU A 176 4.48 -16.83 -11.05
CA GLU A 176 5.25 -15.59 -11.22
C GLU A 176 5.04 -14.97 -12.62
N ARG A 177 5.06 -15.80 -13.68
CA ARG A 177 4.79 -15.33 -15.05
C ARG A 177 3.38 -14.76 -15.19
N LYS A 178 2.37 -15.41 -14.59
CA LYS A 178 0.97 -14.92 -14.62
C LYS A 178 0.81 -13.59 -13.90
N ILE A 179 1.45 -13.43 -12.73
CA ILE A 179 1.43 -12.17 -11.98
C ILE A 179 2.10 -11.06 -12.80
N LYS A 180 3.28 -11.33 -13.35
CA LYS A 180 4.02 -10.37 -14.18
C LYS A 180 3.23 -9.95 -15.42
N ALA A 181 2.64 -10.90 -16.14
CA ALA A 181 1.82 -10.59 -17.31
C ALA A 181 0.60 -9.70 -16.96
N LYS A 182 0.00 -9.91 -15.78
CA LYS A 182 -1.09 -9.07 -15.28
C LYS A 182 -0.61 -7.67 -14.92
N GLU A 183 0.56 -7.55 -14.31
CA GLU A 183 1.21 -6.26 -14.04
C GLU A 183 1.50 -5.49 -15.33
N ASP A 184 2.11 -6.14 -16.31
CA ASP A 184 2.45 -5.54 -17.60
C ASP A 184 1.18 -5.13 -18.36
N SER A 185 0.12 -5.93 -18.30
CA SER A 185 -1.19 -5.58 -18.88
C SER A 185 -1.81 -4.33 -18.25
N ILE A 186 -1.71 -4.16 -16.92
CA ILE A 186 -2.22 -2.96 -16.23
C ILE A 186 -1.35 -1.74 -16.53
N LYS A 187 -0.02 -1.89 -16.51
CA LYS A 187 0.91 -0.78 -16.77
C LYS A 187 0.94 -0.31 -18.22
N SER A 188 0.58 -1.18 -19.17
CA SER A 188 0.55 -0.84 -20.59
C SER A 188 -0.76 -0.20 -21.07
N ALA A 189 -1.77 -0.07 -20.19
CA ALA A 189 -3.08 0.44 -20.53
C ALA A 189 -3.38 1.78 -19.84
N ILE A 190 -4.26 2.57 -20.46
CA ILE A 190 -4.81 3.80 -19.90
C ILE A 190 -6.24 3.52 -19.47
N PHE A 191 -6.56 3.89 -18.23
CA PHE A 191 -7.86 3.64 -17.62
C PHE A 191 -8.64 4.95 -17.43
N ASP A 192 -9.89 4.98 -17.91
CA ASP A 192 -10.79 6.09 -17.65
C ASP A 192 -11.09 6.19 -16.15
N LEU A 193 -10.79 7.34 -15.55
CA LEU A 193 -10.92 7.59 -14.11
C LEU A 193 -12.38 7.53 -13.65
N LYS A 194 -13.33 8.01 -14.45
CA LYS A 194 -14.76 8.00 -14.12
C LYS A 194 -15.31 6.58 -14.10
N ILE A 195 -14.89 5.75 -15.06
CA ILE A 195 -15.31 4.35 -15.18
C ILE A 195 -14.65 3.47 -14.12
N ASN A 196 -13.33 3.60 -13.96
CA ASN A 196 -12.55 2.68 -13.12
C ASN A 196 -12.49 3.10 -11.64
N SER A 197 -12.75 4.38 -11.33
CA SER A 197 -12.86 4.85 -9.94
C SER A 197 -13.73 6.10 -9.80
N TYR A 198 -15.05 5.91 -9.87
CA TYR A 198 -16.01 7.00 -9.69
C TYR A 198 -15.82 7.83 -8.39
N PRO A 199 -15.53 7.24 -7.21
CA PRO A 199 -15.27 8.03 -6.01
C PRO A 199 -14.06 8.96 -6.15
N THR A 200 -12.98 8.47 -6.77
CA THR A 200 -11.78 9.26 -7.04
C THR A 200 -12.07 10.38 -8.05
N TYR A 201 -12.79 10.05 -9.14
CA TYR A 201 -13.23 11.01 -10.15
C TYR A 201 -14.08 12.14 -9.53
N ARG A 202 -15.03 11.78 -8.67
CA ARG A 202 -15.91 12.74 -8.00
C ARG A 202 -15.10 13.71 -7.13
N ARG A 203 -14.21 13.18 -6.28
CA ARG A 203 -13.35 14.00 -5.41
C ARG A 203 -12.42 14.91 -6.23
N PHE A 204 -11.89 14.41 -7.33
CA PHE A 204 -11.08 15.20 -8.26
C PHE A 204 -11.88 16.37 -8.84
N THR A 205 -13.09 16.09 -9.32
CA THR A 205 -14.00 17.10 -9.88
C THR A 205 -14.39 18.16 -8.85
N GLU A 206 -14.72 17.74 -7.63
CA GLU A 206 -15.05 18.65 -6.51
C GLU A 206 -13.87 19.56 -6.16
N ASN A 207 -12.65 19.02 -6.10
CA ASN A 207 -11.44 19.80 -5.83
C ASN A 207 -11.11 20.78 -6.95
N LEU A 208 -11.25 20.36 -8.22
CA LEU A 208 -11.02 21.23 -9.37
C LEU A 208 -12.07 22.36 -9.42
N SER A 209 -13.33 22.03 -9.17
CA SER A 209 -14.42 23.02 -9.07
C SER A 209 -14.13 24.06 -7.99
N LEU A 210 -13.68 23.63 -6.80
CA LEU A 210 -13.32 24.54 -5.71
C LEU A 210 -12.12 25.45 -6.07
N LYS A 211 -11.10 24.93 -6.77
CA LYS A 211 -9.96 25.74 -7.22
C LYS A 211 -10.41 26.85 -8.17
N ILE A 212 -11.19 26.50 -9.20
CA ILE A 212 -11.74 27.45 -10.17
C ILE A 212 -12.60 28.49 -9.47
N LYS A 213 -13.49 28.05 -8.57
CA LYS A 213 -14.33 28.94 -7.76
C LYS A 213 -13.47 29.94 -6.99
N ASN A 214 -12.42 29.48 -6.31
CA ASN A 214 -11.55 30.34 -5.52
C ASN A 214 -10.79 31.35 -6.37
N GLU A 215 -10.32 30.95 -7.56
CA GLU A 215 -9.68 31.86 -8.52
C GLU A 215 -10.63 32.97 -8.94
N LEU A 216 -11.85 32.62 -9.41
CA LEU A 216 -12.87 33.60 -9.81
C LEU A 216 -13.32 34.48 -8.65
N SER A 217 -13.44 33.91 -7.45
CA SER A 217 -13.77 34.62 -6.22
C SER A 217 -12.69 35.61 -5.77
N ASN A 218 -11.42 35.37 -6.10
CA ASN A 218 -10.31 36.25 -5.74
C ASN A 218 -9.95 37.24 -6.85
N ASN A 219 -10.55 37.10 -8.03
CA ASN A 219 -10.38 38.04 -9.13
C ASN A 219 -11.02 39.40 -8.80
N ASP A 220 -10.27 40.48 -9.02
CA ASP A 220 -10.68 41.86 -8.71
C ASP A 220 -11.99 42.26 -9.37
N LEU A 221 -12.28 41.74 -10.57
CA LEU A 221 -13.53 42.01 -11.28
C LEU A 221 -14.73 41.48 -10.49
N PHE A 222 -14.56 40.42 -9.72
CA PHE A 222 -15.59 39.82 -8.88
C PHE A 222 -15.55 40.31 -7.43
N ALA A 223 -14.67 41.25 -7.08
CA ALA A 223 -14.64 41.85 -5.75
C ALA A 223 -15.91 42.68 -5.50
N PHE A 224 -16.57 42.45 -4.36
CA PHE A 224 -17.78 43.19 -3.99
C PHE A 224 -17.59 44.71 -3.97
N GLN A 225 -16.39 45.20 -3.66
CA GLN A 225 -16.07 46.63 -3.70
C GLN A 225 -16.18 47.19 -5.13
N ILE A 226 -15.69 46.47 -6.13
CA ILE A 226 -15.76 46.83 -7.54
C ILE A 226 -17.21 46.72 -8.03
N ILE A 227 -17.88 45.61 -7.74
CA ILE A 227 -19.30 45.39 -8.06
C ILE A 227 -20.20 46.49 -7.47
N SER A 228 -19.93 46.92 -6.23
CA SER A 228 -20.71 47.98 -5.56
C SER A 228 -20.64 49.32 -6.27
N LYS A 229 -19.58 49.57 -7.05
CA LYS A 229 -19.39 50.78 -7.85
C LYS A 229 -19.94 50.62 -9.27
N SER A 230 -20.00 49.40 -9.80
CA SER A 230 -20.49 49.13 -11.17
C SER A 230 -21.95 49.53 -11.37
N LYS A 231 -22.37 49.84 -12.60
CA LYS A 231 -23.76 50.22 -12.91
C LYS A 231 -24.73 49.05 -12.71
N LEU A 232 -24.32 47.86 -13.13
CA LEU A 232 -25.15 46.64 -13.09
C LEU A 232 -25.25 46.04 -11.68
N LYS A 233 -24.29 46.33 -10.79
CA LYS A 233 -24.19 45.74 -9.44
C LYS A 233 -24.07 44.20 -9.44
N LYS A 234 -23.65 43.62 -10.55
CA LYS A 234 -23.36 42.20 -10.72
C LYS A 234 -22.32 42.01 -11.81
N ASN A 235 -21.55 40.95 -11.71
CA ASN A 235 -20.67 40.43 -12.75
C ASN A 235 -20.89 38.92 -12.88
N ARG A 236 -20.79 38.40 -14.11
CA ARG A 236 -21.01 37.00 -14.44
C ARG A 236 -19.91 36.51 -15.38
N PHE A 237 -19.22 35.46 -14.96
CA PHE A 237 -18.36 34.66 -15.80
C PHE A 237 -19.18 33.47 -16.31
N THR A 238 -19.12 33.22 -17.62
CA THR A 238 -19.73 32.03 -18.20
C THR A 238 -18.88 31.58 -19.38
N SER A 239 -18.33 30.37 -19.28
CA SER A 239 -17.54 29.76 -20.34
C SER A 239 -17.76 28.25 -20.41
N GLU A 240 -17.56 27.68 -21.59
CA GLU A 240 -17.66 26.25 -21.85
C GLU A 240 -16.34 25.70 -22.41
N TYR A 241 -15.91 24.56 -21.90
CA TYR A 241 -14.64 23.91 -22.27
C TYR A 241 -14.81 22.41 -22.50
N ASN A 242 -13.99 21.85 -23.38
CA ASN A 242 -13.63 20.43 -23.35
C ASN A 242 -12.27 20.29 -22.63
N LEU A 243 -12.22 19.42 -21.63
CA LEU A 243 -11.01 19.17 -20.84
C LEU A 243 -10.62 17.70 -20.97
N GLN A 244 -9.34 17.45 -21.15
CA GLN A 244 -8.77 16.11 -21.02
C GLN A 244 -7.47 16.20 -20.23
N TYR A 245 -7.39 15.37 -19.20
CA TYR A 245 -6.20 15.19 -18.39
C TYR A 245 -5.84 13.72 -18.47
N GLY A 246 -4.57 13.35 -18.52
CA GLY A 246 -4.23 11.94 -18.55
C GLY A 246 -2.80 11.63 -18.87
N TYR A 247 -2.56 10.34 -19.06
CA TYR A 247 -1.38 9.85 -19.73
C TYR A 247 -1.70 9.51 -21.18
N ILE A 248 -0.79 9.84 -22.08
CA ILE A 248 -0.74 9.28 -23.43
C ILE A 248 0.46 8.36 -23.55
N LYS A 249 0.33 7.31 -24.37
CA LYS A 249 1.46 6.48 -24.73
C LYS A 249 2.26 7.20 -25.81
N ASP A 250 3.54 7.40 -25.58
CA ASP A 250 4.43 7.90 -26.63
C ASP A 250 4.53 6.84 -27.74
N GLU A 251 4.35 7.23 -28.99
CA GLU A 251 4.46 6.31 -30.13
C GLU A 251 5.90 5.83 -30.37
N LYS A 252 6.89 6.56 -29.83
CA LYS A 252 8.33 6.29 -30.02
C LYS A 252 9.01 5.63 -28.81
N SER A 253 8.34 5.51 -27.68
CA SER A 253 8.86 4.86 -26.47
C SER A 253 7.81 3.97 -25.81
N GLU A 254 8.23 3.13 -24.87
CA GLU A 254 7.27 2.40 -24.01
C GLU A 254 6.80 3.26 -22.82
N ASP A 255 7.22 4.52 -22.76
CA ASP A 255 6.91 5.42 -21.66
C ASP A 255 5.56 6.13 -21.87
N PHE A 256 4.96 6.51 -20.74
CA PHE A 256 3.74 7.29 -20.70
C PHE A 256 4.09 8.74 -20.34
N GLU A 257 3.57 9.68 -21.14
CA GLU A 257 3.71 11.11 -20.87
C GLU A 257 2.40 11.66 -20.35
N TYR A 258 2.50 12.51 -19.33
CA TYR A 258 1.34 13.24 -18.84
C TYR A 258 0.98 14.35 -19.83
N PHE A 259 -0.32 14.50 -20.13
CA PHE A 259 -0.81 15.55 -21.00
C PHE A 259 -2.05 16.23 -20.40
N GLU A 260 -2.24 17.48 -20.80
CA GLU A 260 -3.43 18.27 -20.56
C GLU A 260 -3.91 18.89 -21.88
N SER A 261 -5.21 18.87 -22.12
CA SER A 261 -5.87 19.48 -23.27
C SER A 261 -7.06 20.29 -22.78
N ILE A 262 -7.05 21.58 -23.08
CA ILE A 262 -8.08 22.54 -22.69
C ILE A 262 -8.54 23.23 -23.97
N VAL A 263 -9.76 22.91 -24.41
CA VAL A 263 -10.34 23.50 -25.62
C VAL A 263 -11.50 24.39 -25.23
N PHE A 264 -11.32 25.70 -25.38
CA PHE A 264 -12.40 26.68 -25.22
C PHE A 264 -13.43 26.53 -26.34
N ILE A 265 -14.70 26.49 -25.97
CA ILE A 265 -15.83 26.37 -26.91
C ILE A 265 -16.47 27.73 -27.13
N ARG A 266 -16.89 28.40 -26.05
CA ARG A 266 -17.56 29.72 -26.06
C ARG A 266 -17.63 30.31 -24.67
N GLY A 267 -17.81 31.64 -24.57
CA GLY A 267 -17.94 32.32 -23.29
C GLY A 267 -17.35 33.73 -23.27
N ASN A 268 -17.18 34.24 -22.06
CA ASN A 268 -16.83 35.64 -21.79
C ASN A 268 -15.33 35.78 -21.46
N ASP A 269 -14.52 34.99 -22.17
CA ASP A 269 -13.19 34.48 -21.82
C ASP A 269 -12.29 35.37 -20.93
N GLU A 270 -11.94 34.79 -19.78
CA GLU A 270 -10.73 35.09 -19.01
C GLU A 270 -10.04 33.73 -18.83
N GLU A 271 -8.77 33.65 -19.20
CA GLU A 271 -7.99 32.41 -19.10
C GLU A 271 -7.97 31.90 -17.66
N ILE A 272 -8.71 30.81 -17.36
CA ILE A 272 -8.74 30.20 -16.02
C ILE A 272 -7.47 29.39 -15.81
N GLN A 273 -6.56 29.87 -14.97
CA GLN A 273 -5.28 29.20 -14.71
C GLN A 273 -5.46 27.89 -13.93
N SER A 274 -6.51 27.78 -13.11
CA SER A 274 -6.83 26.56 -12.34
C SER A 274 -7.16 25.35 -13.21
N LEU A 275 -7.42 25.53 -14.51
CA LEU A 275 -7.58 24.43 -15.47
C LEU A 275 -6.24 23.85 -15.93
N LYS A 276 -5.12 24.56 -15.72
CA LYS A 276 -3.77 24.12 -16.11
C LYS A 276 -3.03 23.46 -14.95
N ASN A 277 -2.03 22.65 -15.28
CA ASN A 277 -1.18 21.94 -14.32
C ASN A 277 -1.99 21.10 -13.31
N VAL A 278 -3.08 20.49 -13.79
CA VAL A 278 -4.00 19.73 -12.93
C VAL A 278 -3.48 18.31 -12.75
N ASN A 279 -3.00 17.95 -11.56
CA ASN A 279 -2.56 16.57 -11.33
C ASN A 279 -3.75 15.61 -11.17
N LEU A 280 -3.78 14.57 -12.00
CA LEU A 280 -4.74 13.48 -11.83
C LEU A 280 -4.37 12.61 -10.63
N PRO A 281 -5.35 12.18 -9.83
CA PRO A 281 -5.11 11.23 -8.77
C PRO A 281 -4.78 9.83 -9.33
N PRO A 282 -3.87 9.08 -8.68
CA PRO A 282 -3.59 7.71 -9.07
C PRO A 282 -4.77 6.80 -8.75
N ILE A 283 -4.93 5.72 -9.52
CA ILE A 283 -5.81 4.60 -9.19
C ILE A 283 -5.00 3.30 -9.12
N TYR A 284 -5.52 2.36 -8.34
CA TYR A 284 -4.87 1.06 -8.15
C TYR A 284 -5.79 -0.06 -8.62
N ILE A 285 -5.35 -0.81 -9.62
CA ILE A 285 -6.04 -2.00 -10.11
C ILE A 285 -5.25 -3.20 -9.60
N ASN A 286 -5.87 -4.03 -8.76
CA ASN A 286 -5.17 -5.15 -8.09
C ASN A 286 -3.89 -4.73 -7.35
N LYS A 287 -3.93 -3.57 -6.67
CA LYS A 287 -2.78 -2.95 -5.96
C LYS A 287 -1.63 -2.47 -6.85
N ILE A 288 -1.82 -2.46 -8.18
CA ILE A 288 -0.86 -1.92 -9.14
C ILE A 288 -1.35 -0.53 -9.55
N GLU A 289 -0.49 0.48 -9.44
CA GLU A 289 -0.79 1.83 -9.92
C GLU A 289 -0.98 1.81 -11.44
N ALA A 290 -2.10 2.34 -11.91
CA ALA A 290 -2.47 2.34 -13.32
C ALA A 290 -2.40 3.76 -13.89
N HIS A 291 -2.03 3.87 -15.16
CA HIS A 291 -2.13 5.13 -15.89
C HIS A 291 -3.58 5.48 -16.14
N THR A 292 -3.96 6.73 -15.92
CA THR A 292 -5.36 7.18 -15.99
C THR A 292 -5.57 8.34 -16.95
N GLU A 293 -6.81 8.47 -17.40
CA GLU A 293 -7.31 9.67 -18.06
C GLU A 293 -8.64 10.13 -17.45
N ALA A 294 -8.94 11.42 -17.56
CA ALA A 294 -10.24 11.98 -17.24
C ALA A 294 -10.66 12.94 -18.36
N LYS A 295 -11.78 12.62 -19.00
CA LYS A 295 -12.39 13.41 -20.08
C LYS A 295 -13.62 14.13 -19.57
N PHE A 296 -13.71 15.40 -19.91
CA PHE A 296 -14.84 16.26 -19.58
C PHE A 296 -15.31 16.97 -20.84
N GLU A 297 -16.50 16.60 -21.30
CA GLU A 297 -17.10 17.18 -22.51
C GLU A 297 -18.09 18.27 -22.15
N ASN A 298 -18.03 19.39 -22.87
CA ASN A 298 -18.96 20.51 -22.77
C ASN A 298 -19.19 20.98 -21.33
N ILE A 299 -18.11 21.08 -20.54
CA ILE A 299 -18.21 21.57 -19.18
C ILE A 299 -18.50 23.05 -19.19
N LYS A 300 -19.62 23.42 -18.57
CA LYS A 300 -19.96 24.80 -18.26
C LYS A 300 -19.32 25.22 -16.93
N ILE A 301 -18.71 26.39 -16.94
CA ILE A 301 -18.24 27.13 -15.77
C ILE A 301 -19.07 28.40 -15.72
N ASP A 302 -19.97 28.50 -14.74
CA ASP A 302 -20.84 29.65 -14.52
C ASP A 302 -20.58 30.20 -13.11
N PHE A 303 -20.21 31.47 -13.01
CA PHE A 303 -19.92 32.12 -11.74
C PHE A 303 -20.49 33.53 -11.74
N VAL A 304 -21.36 33.81 -10.78
CA VAL A 304 -22.03 35.10 -10.65
C VAL A 304 -21.78 35.64 -9.26
N ARG A 305 -21.30 36.89 -9.19
CA ARG A 305 -21.37 37.68 -7.96
C ARG A 305 -22.16 38.94 -8.17
N GLY A 306 -22.93 39.31 -7.17
CA GLY A 306 -23.69 40.55 -7.23
C GLY A 306 -24.19 41.04 -5.90
N ILE A 307 -24.72 42.25 -5.98
CA ILE A 307 -25.26 43.00 -4.87
C ILE A 307 -26.64 43.50 -5.29
N THR A 308 -27.66 43.17 -4.50
CA THR A 308 -29.02 43.62 -4.73
C THR A 308 -29.64 44.21 -3.49
N LYS A 309 -30.57 45.13 -3.68
CA LYS A 309 -31.43 45.66 -2.63
C LYS A 309 -32.83 45.12 -2.83
N VAL A 310 -33.36 44.41 -1.86
CA VAL A 310 -34.68 43.78 -1.93
C VAL A 310 -35.58 44.28 -0.83
N LYS A 311 -36.89 44.32 -1.10
CA LYS A 311 -37.93 44.53 -0.11
C LYS A 311 -38.74 43.26 0.01
N ILE A 312 -38.86 42.73 1.22
CA ILE A 312 -39.61 41.50 1.50
C ILE A 312 -40.93 41.88 2.16
N ARG A 313 -42.03 41.35 1.64
CA ARG A 313 -43.39 41.53 2.16
C ARG A 313 -44.15 40.22 2.08
N ASN A 314 -44.46 39.61 3.21
CA ASN A 314 -45.18 38.34 3.33
C ASN A 314 -44.57 37.25 2.44
N GLY A 315 -43.23 37.16 2.42
CA GLY A 315 -42.47 36.22 1.59
C GLY A 315 -42.34 36.62 0.11
N GLU A 316 -42.98 37.71 -0.34
CA GLU A 316 -42.80 38.27 -1.69
C GLU A 316 -41.56 39.17 -1.75
N ILE A 317 -40.70 38.93 -2.75
CA ILE A 317 -39.44 39.67 -2.92
C ILE A 317 -39.56 40.66 -4.06
N VAL A 318 -39.43 41.94 -3.73
CA VAL A 318 -39.39 43.04 -4.70
C VAL A 318 -37.98 43.59 -4.81
N TYR A 319 -37.35 43.40 -5.96
CA TYR A 319 -36.03 43.93 -6.28
C TYR A 319 -36.08 45.44 -6.52
N ARG A 320 -35.28 46.22 -5.79
CA ARG A 320 -35.25 47.70 -5.85
C ARG A 320 -34.05 48.26 -6.58
N LYS A 321 -32.89 47.61 -6.47
CA LYS A 321 -31.64 48.03 -7.10
C LYS A 321 -30.71 46.84 -7.30
N GLY A 322 -29.92 46.84 -8.39
CA GLY A 322 -28.99 45.76 -8.70
C GLY A 322 -29.72 44.47 -9.06
N ILE A 323 -30.65 44.57 -10.02
CA ILE A 323 -31.58 43.48 -10.36
C ILE A 323 -30.76 42.27 -10.89
N PRO A 324 -30.80 41.11 -10.19
CA PRO A 324 -30.10 39.89 -10.61
C PRO A 324 -30.65 39.34 -11.93
N ASP A 325 -29.90 38.44 -12.57
CA ASP A 325 -30.41 37.65 -13.70
C ASP A 325 -31.58 36.75 -13.25
N GLU A 326 -32.46 36.35 -14.18
CA GLU A 326 -33.67 35.60 -13.84
C GLU A 326 -33.38 34.27 -13.11
N ASP A 327 -32.35 33.55 -13.56
CA ASP A 327 -31.88 32.32 -12.93
C ASP A 327 -31.38 32.55 -11.49
N ILE A 328 -30.78 33.70 -11.22
CA ILE A 328 -30.33 34.09 -9.89
C ILE A 328 -31.49 34.57 -9.02
N LYS A 329 -32.51 35.23 -9.59
CA LYS A 329 -33.71 35.61 -8.85
C LYS A 329 -34.43 34.39 -8.28
N GLU A 330 -34.46 33.28 -9.00
CA GLU A 330 -35.05 32.03 -8.50
C GLU A 330 -34.29 31.52 -7.27
N VAL A 331 -32.95 31.51 -7.32
CA VAL A 331 -32.08 31.11 -6.21
C VAL A 331 -32.29 31.98 -4.98
N LEU A 332 -32.25 33.30 -5.17
CA LEU A 332 -32.46 34.27 -4.10
C LEU A 332 -33.87 34.15 -3.51
N SER A 333 -34.88 33.90 -4.35
CA SER A 333 -36.26 33.73 -3.88
C SER A 333 -36.44 32.52 -2.99
N LYS A 334 -35.78 31.39 -3.30
CA LYS A 334 -35.83 30.21 -2.45
C LYS A 334 -35.21 30.46 -1.07
N GLN A 335 -34.08 31.17 -1.00
CA GLN A 335 -33.38 31.39 0.28
C GLN A 335 -33.93 32.56 1.12
N LEU A 336 -34.44 33.62 0.49
CA LEU A 336 -34.87 34.82 1.19
C LEU A 336 -36.36 34.80 1.56
N LYS A 337 -37.16 33.86 1.06
CA LYS A 337 -38.61 33.80 1.33
C LYS A 337 -38.96 33.64 2.81
N GLU A 338 -38.06 33.05 3.60
CA GLU A 338 -38.22 32.84 5.04
C GLU A 338 -37.79 34.05 5.89
N LYS A 339 -37.21 35.08 5.27
CA LYS A 339 -36.80 36.30 5.99
C LYS A 339 -38.02 37.15 6.35
N GLU A 340 -37.91 37.84 7.49
CA GLU A 340 -38.94 38.75 7.96
C GLU A 340 -39.18 39.92 7.01
N ASN A 341 -40.35 40.54 7.14
CA ASN A 341 -40.73 41.70 6.35
C ASN A 341 -39.76 42.86 6.60
N GLY A 342 -39.09 43.32 5.56
CA GLY A 342 -38.02 44.30 5.74
C GLY A 342 -37.40 44.75 4.42
N LEU A 343 -36.42 45.62 4.54
CA LEU A 343 -35.59 46.07 3.42
C LEU A 343 -34.19 45.50 3.64
N TYR A 344 -33.67 44.76 2.68
CA TYR A 344 -32.40 44.05 2.84
C TYR A 344 -31.40 44.49 1.78
N PHE A 345 -30.14 44.54 2.20
CA PHE A 345 -28.99 44.50 1.32
C PHE A 345 -28.51 43.05 1.21
N VAL A 346 -28.38 42.54 -0.01
CA VAL A 346 -28.04 41.14 -0.25
C VAL A 346 -26.82 41.07 -1.14
N ARG A 347 -25.75 40.45 -0.64
CA ARG A 347 -24.60 40.00 -1.41
C ARG A 347 -24.81 38.54 -1.76
N TYR A 348 -24.53 38.19 -3.00
CA TYR A 348 -24.67 36.82 -3.46
C TYR A 348 -23.48 36.41 -4.32
N GLU A 349 -23.13 35.15 -4.20
CA GLU A 349 -22.18 34.41 -5.02
C GLU A 349 -22.86 33.09 -5.38
N VAL A 350 -23.01 32.82 -6.66
CA VAL A 350 -23.62 31.60 -7.19
C VAL A 350 -22.65 31.02 -8.19
N SER A 351 -22.31 29.75 -8.05
CA SER A 351 -21.43 29.05 -8.97
C SER A 351 -22.03 27.71 -9.37
N ASP A 352 -21.84 27.35 -10.63
CA ASP A 352 -22.09 26.03 -11.20
C ASP A 352 -20.88 25.67 -12.05
N ILE A 353 -19.98 24.89 -11.47
CA ILE A 353 -18.64 24.63 -12.02
C ILE A 353 -18.41 23.12 -12.00
N LEU A 354 -18.19 22.52 -13.18
CA LEU A 354 -17.98 21.08 -13.33
C LEU A 354 -19.13 20.24 -12.73
N GLY A 355 -20.36 20.75 -12.80
CA GLY A 355 -21.55 20.10 -12.25
C GLY A 355 -21.67 20.19 -10.72
N VAL A 356 -20.81 20.95 -10.06
CA VAL A 356 -20.90 21.27 -8.63
C VAL A 356 -21.48 22.67 -8.49
N ARG A 357 -22.69 22.74 -7.92
CA ARG A 357 -23.39 23.99 -7.65
C ARG A 357 -23.16 24.45 -6.21
N ASP A 358 -22.74 25.69 -6.04
CA ASP A 358 -22.58 26.32 -4.73
C ASP A 358 -23.24 27.71 -4.69
N VAL A 359 -23.85 28.04 -3.56
CA VAL A 359 -24.63 29.27 -3.35
C VAL A 359 -24.28 29.86 -2.00
N ASN A 360 -23.70 31.05 -2.01
CA ASN A 360 -23.41 31.84 -0.83
C ASN A 360 -24.18 33.16 -0.88
N ILE A 361 -25.09 33.36 0.09
CA ILE A 361 -25.94 34.54 0.17
C ILE A 361 -25.79 35.13 1.58
N ILE A 362 -25.43 36.41 1.64
CA ILE A 362 -25.32 37.19 2.86
C ILE A 362 -26.32 38.33 2.77
N SER A 363 -27.26 38.40 3.72
CA SER A 363 -28.32 39.41 3.76
C SER A 363 -28.27 40.19 5.07
N GLU A 364 -28.32 41.51 4.98
CA GLU A 364 -28.36 42.43 6.12
C GLU A 364 -29.61 43.31 6.04
N GLU A 365 -30.37 43.40 7.13
CA GLU A 365 -31.52 44.29 7.20
C GLU A 365 -31.09 45.76 7.28
N ILE A 366 -31.80 46.63 6.57
CA ILE A 366 -31.57 48.07 6.55
C ILE A 366 -32.57 48.72 7.49
N GLU A 367 -32.14 49.01 8.73
CA GLU A 367 -32.95 49.75 9.68
C GLU A 367 -33.20 51.20 9.20
N ASN A 368 -34.45 51.64 9.32
CA ASN A 368 -34.95 52.89 8.73
C ASN A 368 -34.52 54.18 9.47
N ARG A 369 -33.55 54.13 10.40
CA ARG A 369 -33.09 55.30 11.17
C ARG A 369 -31.68 55.73 10.75
N THR A 370 -31.65 56.78 9.93
CA THR A 370 -30.61 57.83 9.90
C THR A 370 -29.16 57.37 9.71
N ILE A 371 -28.77 57.07 8.46
CA ILE A 371 -27.38 57.28 8.02
C ILE A 371 -27.38 57.93 6.63
N LYS A 372 -27.58 59.25 6.62
CA LYS A 372 -26.77 60.12 5.75
C LYS A 372 -25.42 60.25 6.48
N PHE A 373 -24.28 60.04 5.80
CA PHE A 373 -22.90 60.19 6.32
C PHE A 373 -22.13 59.02 6.98
N LEU A 374 -22.34 57.75 6.59
CA LEU A 374 -21.32 56.68 6.79
C LEU A 374 -21.10 55.84 5.50
N VAL A 375 -21.24 56.46 4.33
CA VAL A 375 -20.99 55.81 3.02
C VAL A 375 -19.51 55.90 2.60
N GLY A 376 -18.65 56.57 3.38
CA GLY A 376 -17.27 56.88 2.98
C GLY A 376 -16.17 55.93 3.49
N LEU A 377 -16.09 55.66 4.79
CA LEU A 377 -14.82 55.16 5.38
C LEU A 377 -14.95 54.12 6.51
N GLY A 378 -16.11 53.98 7.19
CA GLY A 378 -16.21 53.14 8.41
C GLY A 378 -16.55 51.66 8.19
N ILE A 379 -17.41 51.34 7.21
CA ILE A 379 -17.87 49.95 6.97
C ILE A 379 -16.84 49.16 6.14
N VAL A 380 -15.90 49.84 5.48
CA VAL A 380 -14.78 49.20 4.78
C VAL A 380 -13.75 48.64 5.77
N ALA A 381 -13.58 49.24 6.95
CA ALA A 381 -12.55 48.80 7.90
C ALA A 381 -12.94 47.56 8.73
N LEU A 382 -14.23 47.34 9.02
CA LEU A 382 -14.66 46.19 9.84
C LEU A 382 -14.97 44.92 9.02
N LEU A 383 -15.10 45.04 7.69
CA LEU A 383 -15.35 43.94 6.75
C LEU A 383 -14.14 43.59 5.87
N LEU A 384 -12.98 44.21 6.11
CA LEU A 384 -11.69 43.81 5.52
C LEU A 384 -10.91 42.83 6.41
N ALA A 385 -11.47 42.41 7.56
CA ALA A 385 -10.81 41.55 8.54
C ALA A 385 -11.43 40.14 8.68
N ILE A 386 -12.38 39.75 7.81
CA ILE A 386 -12.95 38.38 7.75
C ILE A 386 -13.04 37.92 6.30
#